data_AF-A0A5C8MP08-F1
#
_entry.id   AF-A0A5C8MP08-F1
#
_cell.length_a   1.000
_cell.length_b   1.000
_cell.length_c   1.000
_cell.angle_alpha   90.00
_cell.angle_beta   90.00
_cell.angle_gamma   90.00
#
_symmetry.space_group_name_H-M   'P 1'
#
loop_
_entity.id
_entity.type
_entity.pdbx_description
1 polymer ?
#
loop_
_entity_poly.entity_id
_entity_poly.type
_entity_poly.pdbx_seq_one_letter_code
_entity_poly.pdbx_strand_id
1 'polypeptide(L)' 'IKEGEARPGLVIGLPVGFVSAAESKAELAKLDVPFITNIGRKGGSTITVAALNALSLLAERG' A
#
# COMPACT_ATOMS: atom_id res chain seq x y z
N ILE A 1 -4.32 1.15 -13.21
CA ILE A 1 -3.79 2.49 -12.83
C ILE A 1 -3.08 3.13 -14.03
N LYS A 2 -1.98 2.54 -14.54
CA LYS A 2 -1.26 3.09 -15.72
C LYS A 2 -2.16 3.24 -16.96
N GLU A 3 -3.00 2.24 -17.24
CA GLU A 3 -4.00 2.28 -18.33
C GLU A 3 -5.21 3.19 -18.06
N GLY A 4 -5.22 3.95 -16.95
CA GLY A 4 -6.33 4.85 -16.61
C GLY A 4 -7.62 4.18 -16.13
N GLU A 5 -7.70 2.84 -16.15
CA GLU A 5 -8.90 2.07 -15.75
C GLU A 5 -9.27 2.18 -14.26
N ALA A 6 -8.31 2.57 -13.41
CA ALA A 6 -8.54 2.75 -11.98
C ALA A 6 -7.78 3.98 -11.47
N ARG A 7 -8.46 4.81 -10.69
CA ARG A 7 -7.94 6.03 -10.06
C ARG A 7 -8.18 5.99 -8.54
N PRO A 8 -7.40 5.18 -7.80
CA PRO A 8 -7.59 5.03 -6.36
C PRO A 8 -7.22 6.34 -5.63
N GLY A 9 -7.96 6.68 -4.58
CA GLY A 9 -7.60 7.80 -3.68
C GLY A 9 -6.41 7.48 -2.78
N LEU A 10 -6.17 6.20 -2.48
CA LEU A 10 -5.03 5.69 -1.72
C LEU A 10 -4.79 4.22 -2.06
N VAL A 11 -3.53 3.80 -2.10
CA VAL A 11 -3.14 2.37 -2.22
C VAL A 11 -2.38 1.91 -0.97
N ILE A 12 -2.89 0.90 -0.26
CA ILE A 12 -2.15 0.22 0.82
C ILE A 12 -1.47 -1.03 0.24
N GLY A 13 -0.24 -0.85 -0.27
CA GLY A 13 0.52 -1.88 -0.97
C GLY A 13 1.54 -2.56 -0.07
N LEU A 14 1.13 -3.57 0.71
CA LEU A 14 2.00 -4.28 1.65
C LEU A 14 2.19 -5.77 1.32
N PRO A 15 2.61 -6.15 0.09
CA PRO A 15 2.88 -7.54 -0.22
C PRO A 15 4.04 -8.09 0.63
N VAL A 16 3.93 -9.36 1.04
CA VAL A 16 4.99 -10.12 1.69
C VAL A 16 5.47 -11.21 0.75
N GLY A 17 6.78 -11.41 0.70
CA GLY A 17 7.34 -12.46 -0.14
C GLY A 17 8.82 -12.29 -0.37
N PHE A 18 9.43 -13.38 -0.82
CA PHE A 18 10.83 -13.41 -1.22
C PHE A 18 11.00 -13.11 -2.70
N VAL A 19 9.93 -13.22 -3.49
CA VAL A 19 9.89 -12.97 -4.92
C VAL A 19 8.97 -11.79 -5.19
N SER A 20 9.42 -10.81 -5.97
CA SER A 20 8.65 -9.66 -6.48
C SER A 20 8.07 -8.70 -5.42
N ALA A 21 8.13 -9.00 -4.12
CA ALA A 21 7.54 -8.14 -3.10
C ALA A 21 8.25 -6.79 -3.00
N ALA A 22 9.58 -6.78 -3.06
CA ALA A 22 10.35 -5.54 -3.01
C ALA A 22 10.17 -4.74 -4.32
N GLU A 23 10.22 -5.42 -5.46
CA GLU A 23 10.06 -4.86 -6.80
C GLU A 23 8.66 -4.26 -6.99
N SER A 24 7.61 -4.95 -6.55
CA SER A 24 6.22 -4.46 -6.66
C SER A 24 6.01 -3.16 -5.87
N LYS A 25 6.66 -3.03 -4.70
CA LYS A 25 6.60 -1.79 -3.88
C LYS A 25 7.40 -0.66 -4.52
N ALA A 26 8.55 -0.98 -5.11
CA ALA A 26 9.32 -0.02 -5.87
C ALA A 26 8.55 0.48 -7.11
N GLU A 27 7.81 -0.39 -7.79
CA GLU A 27 6.93 0.01 -8.89
C GLU A 27 5.75 0.87 -8.43
N LEU A 28 5.14 0.54 -7.28
CA LEU A 28 4.10 1.38 -6.67
C LEU A 28 4.62 2.80 -6.36
N ALA A 29 5.84 2.90 -5.84
CA ALA A 29 6.47 4.19 -5.51
C ALA A 29 6.77 5.08 -6.73
N LYS A 30 6.68 4.54 -7.96
CA LYS A 30 6.83 5.30 -9.22
C LYS A 30 5.49 5.83 -9.75
N LEU A 31 4.36 5.43 -9.16
CA LEU A 31 3.03 5.87 -9.58
C LEU A 31 2.67 7.20 -8.93
N ASP A 32 2.01 8.08 -9.67
CA ASP A 32 1.45 9.34 -9.17
C ASP A 32 0.09 9.10 -8.48
N VAL A 33 0.10 8.29 -7.41
CA VAL A 33 -1.06 8.04 -6.55
C VAL A 33 -0.60 8.01 -5.09
N PRO A 34 -1.39 8.52 -4.13
CA PRO A 34 -1.05 8.36 -2.71
C PRO A 34 -0.94 6.88 -2.34
N PHE A 35 0.09 6.52 -1.58
CA PHE A 35 0.28 5.13 -1.15
C PHE A 35 0.87 5.00 0.26
N ILE A 36 0.62 3.84 0.86
CA ILE A 36 1.29 3.36 2.07
C ILE A 36 1.94 2.02 1.75
N THR A 37 3.25 1.93 1.98
CA THR A 37 4.02 0.70 1.82
C THR A 37 5.19 0.67 2.80
N ASN A 38 5.90 -0.46 2.88
CA ASN A 38 7.15 -0.58 3.62
C ASN A 38 8.30 -0.96 2.67
N ILE A 39 9.53 -0.97 3.18
CA ILE A 39 10.71 -1.31 2.36
C ILE A 39 11.01 -2.81 2.50
N GLY A 40 11.41 -3.43 1.38
CA GLY A 40 11.90 -4.80 1.34
C GLY A 40 10.80 -5.87 1.29
N ARG A 41 11.01 -6.99 1.97
CA ARG A 41 10.27 -8.26 1.77
C ARG A 41 9.07 -8.48 2.70
N LYS A 42 9.01 -7.75 3.81
CA LYS A 42 8.00 -7.93 4.87
C LYS A 42 6.66 -7.31 4.47
N GLY A 43 5.55 -7.79 5.01
CA GLY A 43 4.21 -7.28 4.72
C GLY A 43 3.14 -8.25 5.18
N GLY A 44 2.03 -8.31 4.45
CA GLY A 44 0.96 -9.29 4.65
C GLY A 44 -0.33 -8.67 5.18
N SER A 45 -1.40 -9.46 5.16
CA SER A 45 -2.77 -9.03 5.50
C SER A 45 -2.86 -8.37 6.88
N THR A 46 -2.18 -8.91 7.89
CA THR A 46 -2.19 -8.35 9.26
C THR A 46 -1.69 -6.91 9.30
N ILE A 47 -0.60 -6.60 8.60
CA ILE A 47 -0.03 -5.24 8.57
C ILE A 47 -0.91 -4.32 7.71
N THR A 48 -1.48 -4.83 6.62
CA THR A 48 -2.45 -4.09 5.79
C THR A 48 -3.69 -3.69 6.59
N VAL A 49 -4.28 -4.62 7.33
CA VAL A 49 -5.45 -4.36 8.18
C VAL A 49 -5.10 -3.42 9.32
N ALA A 50 -3.92 -3.56 9.93
CA ALA A 50 -3.47 -2.63 10.97
C ALA A 50 -3.35 -1.19 10.43
N ALA A 51 -2.78 -1.00 9.24
CA ALA A 51 -2.70 0.32 8.60
C ALA A 51 -4.09 0.88 8.27
N LEU A 52 -4.99 0.07 7.73
CA LEU A 52 -6.38 0.46 7.46
C LEU A 52 -7.10 0.90 8.74
N ASN A 53 -7.03 0.09 9.80
CA ASN A 53 -7.68 0.39 11.08
C ASN A 53 -7.10 1.67 11.70
N ALA A 54 -5.79 1.91 11.58
CA ALA A 54 -5.17 3.14 12.03
C ALA A 54 -5.71 4.37 11.28
N LEU A 55 -5.90 4.28 9.96
CA LEU A 55 -6.52 5.35 9.17
C LEU A 55 -7.97 5.59 9.61
N SER A 56 -8.76 4.54 9.84
CA SER A 56 -10.14 4.69 10.34
C SER A 56 -10.17 5.40 11.70
N LEU A 57 -9.30 5.01 12.62
CA LEU A 57 -9.19 5.67 13.94
C LEU A 57 -8.77 7.14 13.82
N LEU A 58 -7.87 7.49 12.88
CA LEU A 58 -7.49 8.88 12.64
C LEU A 58 -8.65 9.69 12.06
N ALA A 59 -9.44 9.08 11.16
CA ALA A 59 -10.59 9.72 10.54
C ALA A 59 -11.74 9.97 11.54
N GLU A 60 -11.93 9.09 12.54
CA GLU A 60 -12.93 9.28 13.61
C GLU A 60 -12.52 10.33 14.65
N ARG A 61 -11.21 10.62 14.76
CA ARG A 61 -10.66 11.58 15.74
C ARG A 61 -10.52 13.00 15.19
N GLY A 62 -10.60 13.16 13.87
CA GLY A 62 -10.60 14.47 13.19
C GLY A 62 -12.00 15.04 13.09
#